data_AF-A0A7J3TMQ9-F1
#
_entry.id   AF-A0A7J3TMQ9-F1
#
_cell.length_a   1.000
_cell.length_b   1.000
_cell.length_c   1.000
_cell.angle_alpha   90.00
_cell.angle_beta   90.00
_cell.angle_gamma   90.00
#
_symmetry.space_group_name_H-M   'P 1'
#
loop_
_entity.id
_entity.type
_entity.pdbx_description
1 polymer ?
#
loop_
_entity_poly.entity_id
_entity_poly.type
_entity_poly.pdbx_seq_one_letter_code
_entity_poly.pdbx_strand_id
1 'polypeptide(L)'
;DDKISVTAEVPGVKKEDIDLEVTENTLRIKVDTKDRKYYKEVELPAEVDPKTAKATYQNGVLDVELKKLKPKKKGRKIKIE
;
A
#
# COMPACT_ATOMS: atom_id res chain seq x y z
N ASP A 1 -12.81 3.85 10.94
CA ASP A 1 -11.48 3.42 10.46
C ASP A 1 -10.83 4.38 9.47
N ASP A 2 -9.72 4.99 9.90
CA ASP A 2 -8.87 5.90 9.11
C ASP A 2 -7.66 5.19 8.46
N LYS A 3 -7.63 3.86 8.51
CA LYS A 3 -6.52 3.04 8.02
C LYS A 3 -7.00 1.93 7.10
N ILE A 4 -6.08 1.47 6.26
CA ILE A 4 -6.19 0.27 5.43
C ILE A 4 -5.00 -0.63 5.80
N SER A 5 -5.27 -1.93 5.98
CA SER A 5 -4.26 -2.95 6.21
C SER A 5 -4.30 -3.99 5.08
N VAL A 6 -3.13 -4.34 4.55
CA VAL A 6 -2.98 -5.41 3.56
C VAL A 6 -2.00 -6.44 4.12
N THR A 7 -2.42 -7.71 4.13
CA THR A 7 -1.59 -8.84 4.55
C THR A 7 -1.39 -9.78 3.37
N ALA A 8 -0.15 -10.21 3.13
CA ALA A 8 0.21 -11.13 2.05
C ALA A 8 1.23 -12.16 2.51
N GLU A 9 1.05 -13.41 2.11
CA GLU A 9 1.97 -14.51 2.41
C GLU A 9 3.01 -14.66 1.30
N VAL A 10 4.30 -14.53 1.66
CA VAL A 10 5.43 -14.62 0.74
C VAL A 10 6.57 -15.48 1.36
N PRO A 11 6.33 -16.75 1.73
CA PRO A 11 7.27 -17.54 2.55
C PRO A 11 8.57 -17.93 1.82
N GLY A 12 9.73 -17.81 2.46
CA GLY A 12 11.01 -18.21 1.85
C GLY A 12 11.61 -17.15 0.91
N VAL A 13 11.12 -15.92 0.97
CA VAL A 13 11.75 -14.75 0.35
C VAL A 13 12.45 -13.94 1.44
N LYS A 14 13.66 -13.42 1.16
CA LYS A 14 14.33 -12.50 2.09
C LYS A 14 13.70 -11.13 1.98
N LYS A 15 13.64 -10.39 3.09
CA LYS A 15 13.06 -9.05 3.14
C LYS A 15 13.65 -8.11 2.07
N GLU A 16 14.95 -8.23 1.81
CA GLU A 16 15.72 -7.42 0.86
C GLU A 16 15.29 -7.64 -0.60
N ASP A 17 14.71 -8.80 -0.91
CA ASP A 17 14.26 -9.18 -2.25
C ASP A 17 12.80 -8.77 -2.53
N ILE A 18 12.13 -8.14 -1.56
CA ILE A 18 10.73 -7.68 -1.68
C ILE A 18 10.72 -6.19 -2.05
N ASP A 19 10.30 -5.90 -3.28
CA ASP A 19 10.01 -4.55 -3.76
C ASP A 19 8.54 -4.20 -3.45
N LEU A 20 8.35 -3.10 -2.73
CA LEU A 20 7.04 -2.56 -2.37
C LEU A 20 6.89 -1.16 -2.93
N GLU A 21 5.83 -0.95 -3.70
CA GLU A 21 5.47 0.36 -4.24
C GLU A 21 4.01 0.66 -3.89
N VAL A 22 3.75 1.86 -3.37
CA VAL A 22 2.42 2.34 -3.02
C VAL A 22 2.13 3.61 -3.80
N THR A 23 0.96 3.65 -4.43
CA THR A 23 0.35 4.86 -4.97
C THR A 23 -0.82 5.28 -4.09
N GLU A 24 -1.54 6.35 -4.46
CA GLU A 24 -2.75 6.74 -3.74
C GLU A 24 -3.83 5.65 -3.79
N ASN A 25 -3.83 4.76 -4.79
CA ASN A 25 -4.91 3.81 -5.04
C ASN A 25 -4.46 2.35 -5.15
N THR A 26 -3.16 2.07 -5.23
CA THR A 26 -2.64 0.71 -5.45
C THR A 26 -1.45 0.40 -4.55
N LEU A 27 -1.35 -0.87 -4.15
CA LEU A 27 -0.16 -1.46 -3.55
C LEU A 27 0.39 -2.53 -4.50
N ARG A 28 1.66 -2.40 -4.88
CA ARG A 28 2.40 -3.37 -5.69
C ARG A 28 3.43 -4.09 -4.83
N ILE A 29 3.43 -5.42 -4.93
CA ILE A 29 4.38 -6.33 -4.28
C ILE A 29 5.09 -7.09 -5.40
N LYS A 30 6.40 -6.92 -5.51
CA LYS A 30 7.22 -7.61 -6.50
C LYS A 30 8.40 -8.32 -5.83
N VAL A 31 8.64 -9.55 -6.26
CA VAL A 31 9.82 -10.35 -5.91
C VAL A 31 10.38 -10.90 -7.21
N ASP A 32 11.67 -10.69 -7.44
CA ASP A 32 12.36 -11.17 -8.64
C ASP A 32 13.72 -11.76 -8.25
N THR A 33 13.69 -13.02 -7.79
CA THR A 33 14.90 -13.80 -7.51
C THR A 33 14.99 -14.99 -8.46
N LYS A 34 16.15 -15.66 -8.47
CA LYS A 34 16.34 -16.87 -9.28
C LYS A 34 15.40 -18.01 -8.85
N ASP A 35 15.15 -18.12 -7.55
CA ASP A 35 14.39 -19.22 -6.96
C ASP A 35 12.88 -18.91 -6.89
N ARG A 36 12.50 -17.62 -6.89
CA ARG A 36 11.10 -17.21 -6.80
C ARG A 36 10.81 -15.91 -7.51
N LYS A 37 9.72 -15.92 -8.28
CA LYS A 37 9.12 -14.72 -8.88
C LYS A 37 7.70 -14.55 -8.38
N TYR A 38 7.38 -13.35 -7.93
CA TYR A 38 6.04 -13.00 -7.47
C TYR A 38 5.74 -11.57 -7.90
N TYR A 39 4.54 -11.36 -8.43
CA TYR A 39 4.04 -10.04 -8.76
C TYR A 39 2.56 -9.98 -8.38
N LYS A 40 2.21 -9.03 -7.54
CA LYS A 40 0.82 -8.74 -7.22
C LYS A 40 0.62 -7.24 -7.12
N GLU A 41 -0.43 -6.78 -7.77
CA GLU A 41 -0.95 -5.44 -7.62
C GLU A 41 -2.35 -5.55 -7.01
N VAL A 42 -2.61 -4.74 -6.01
CA VAL A 42 -3.85 -4.72 -5.26
C VAL A 42 -4.41 -3.31 -5.31
N GLU A 43 -5.64 -3.19 -5.81
CA GLU A 43 -6.40 -1.94 -5.69
C GLU A 43 -6.83 -1.75 -4.24
N LEU A 44 -6.60 -0.54 -3.74
CA LEU A 44 -6.95 -0.15 -2.39
C LEU A 44 -8.42 0.27 -2.36
N PRO A 45 -9.17 -0.08 -1.30
CA PRO A 45 -10.60 0.25 -1.20
C PRO A 45 -10.88 1.75 -0.98
N ALA A 46 -9.84 2.57 -0.79
CA ALA A 46 -9.93 4.03 -0.72
C ALA A 46 -8.56 4.65 -1.02
N GLU A 47 -8.57 5.94 -1.39
CA GLU A 47 -7.36 6.75 -1.51
C GLU A 47 -6.58 6.78 -0.18
N VAL A 48 -5.27 6.54 -0.23
CA VAL A 48 -4.34 6.56 0.93
C VAL A 48 -3.24 7.59 0.75
N ASP A 49 -2.58 7.96 1.85
CA ASP A 49 -1.34 8.76 1.81
C ASP A 49 -0.12 7.82 1.77
N PRO A 50 0.59 7.71 0.63
CA PRO A 50 1.75 6.83 0.48
C PRO A 50 2.87 7.13 1.49
N LYS A 51 2.98 8.36 1.98
CA LYS A 51 4.03 8.78 2.93
C LYS A 51 3.81 8.20 4.32
N THR A 52 2.60 7.69 4.60
CA THR A 52 2.24 7.11 5.89
C THR A 52 2.43 5.60 5.93
N ALA A 53 2.86 4.99 4.82
CA ALA A 53 3.04 3.55 4.69
C ALA A 53 4.02 3.00 5.73
N LYS A 54 3.62 1.90 6.37
CA LYS A 54 4.48 1.09 7.22
C LYS A 54 4.37 -0.36 6.80
N ALA A 55 5.50 -1.05 6.71
CA ALA A 55 5.54 -2.47 6.35
C ALA A 55 6.35 -3.28 7.36
N THR A 56 5.84 -4.44 7.75
CA THR A 56 6.53 -5.44 8.57
C THR A 56 6.55 -6.77 7.85
N TYR A 57 7.65 -7.51 7.96
CA TYR A 57 7.77 -8.84 7.36
C TYR A 57 8.34 -9.79 8.40
N GLN A 58 7.53 -10.77 8.83
CA GLN A 58 7.89 -11.73 9.87
C GLN A 58 7.38 -13.12 9.48
N ASN A 59 8.24 -14.13 9.59
CA ASN A 59 7.90 -15.53 9.32
C ASN A 59 7.20 -15.78 7.97
N GLY A 60 7.58 -15.04 6.93
CA GLY A 60 6.98 -15.20 5.60
C GLY A 60 5.68 -14.43 5.38
N VAL A 61 5.23 -13.63 6.35
CA VAL A 61 4.02 -12.80 6.24
C VAL A 61 4.43 -11.32 6.16
N LEU A 62 3.94 -10.65 5.11
CA LEU A 62 4.07 -9.21 4.90
C LEU A 62 2.79 -8.52 5.32
N ASP A 63 2.89 -7.58 6.25
CA ASP A 63 1.81 -6.69 6.65
C ASP A 63 2.15 -5.24 6.27
N VAL A 64 1.20 -4.57 5.64
CA VAL A 64 1.30 -3.17 5.21
C VAL A 64 0.14 -2.37 5.81
N GLU A 65 0.45 -1.28 6.51
CA GLU A 65 -0.52 -0.34 7.07
C GLU A 65 -0.40 1.03 6.39
N LEU A 66 -1.53 1.59 5.97
CA LEU A 66 -1.65 2.87 5.25
C LEU A 66 -2.76 3.71 5.87
N LYS A 67 -2.56 5.03 5.99
CA LYS A 67 -3.65 5.94 6.40
C LYS A 67 -4.46 6.36 5.17
N LYS A 68 -5.78 6.40 5.31
CA LYS A 68 -6.67 6.93 4.29
C LYS A 68 -6.44 8.43 4.13
N LEU A 69 -6.53 8.93 2.90
CA LEU A 69 -6.62 10.36 2.66
C LEU A 69 -7.98 10.83 3.17
N LYS A 70 -7.97 11.83 4.06
CA LYS A 70 -9.22 12.49 4.45
C LYS A 70 -9.82 13.15 3.21
N PRO A 71 -11.15 13.07 3.02
CA PRO A 71 -11.80 13.73 1.89
C PRO A 71 -11.43 15.22 1.91
N LYS A 72 -10.66 15.65 0.91
CA LYS A 72 -10.39 17.08 0.69
C LYS A 72 -11.76 17.72 0.46
N LYS A 73 -12.20 18.62 1.35
CA LYS A 73 -13.41 19.41 1.13
C LYS A 73 -13.23 20.24 -0.14
N LYS A 74 -13.62 19.70 -1.29
CA LYS A 74 -13.58 20.39 -2.58
C LYS A 74 -14.80 21.31 -2.65
N GLY A 75 -14.70 22.46 -2.00
CA GLY A 75 -15.71 23.51 -2.08
C GLY A 75 -15.06 24.86 -1.82
N ARG A 76 -15.22 25.79 -2.75
CA ARG A 76 -14.90 27.21 -2.54
C ARG A 76 -16.21 27.98 -2.49
N LYS A 77 -16.32 28.95 -1.57
CA LYS A 77 -17.43 29.90 -1.59
C LYS A 77 -17.32 30.75 -2.85
N ILE A 78 -18.42 30.87 -3.58
CA ILE A 78 -18.55 31.77 -4.74
C ILE A 78 -19.37 32.97 -4.26
N LYS A 79 -18.95 34.20 -4.60
CA LYS A 79 -19.76 35.40 -4.42
C LYS A 79 -20.60 35.63 -5.67
N ILE A 80 -21.85 36.02 -5.50
CA ILE A 80 -22.76 36.44 -6.57
C ILE A 80 -22.59 37.96 -6.74
N GLU A 81 -22.51 38.43 -7.99
CA GLU A 81 -22.61 39.85 -8.39
C GLU A 81 -24.01 40.16 -8.92
#